data_AF-A0A9Q8V7X0-F1
#
_entry.id   AF-A0A9Q8V7X0-F1
#
_cell.length_a   1.000
_cell.length_b   1.000
_cell.length_c   1.000
_cell.angle_alpha   90.00
_cell.angle_beta   90.00
_cell.angle_gamma   90.00
#
_symmetry.space_group_name_H-M   'P 1'
#
loop_
_entity.id
_entity.type
_entity.pdbx_description
1 polymer ?
#
loop_
_entity_poly.entity_id
_entity_poly.type
_entity_poly.pdbx_seq_one_letter_code
_entity_poly.pdbx_strand_id
1 'polypeptide(L)'
;MTDEARDLFLHNCKEHGYDAGAHALPHGSYLVNLAQPDAAKADQAYASFVDDLRRCEQLGVRLYNFHPGSTLGDARPAAVARIAAQLNKAHRETSSVVTVLENMAGGGNVIGATWEDLRDVIALVDDKDRVGVCIDTCHAFAAGHDLRTPEAFDKTMDAFNDVVGAKYLKAFHLNDSKAPFNSNRDLHANIGTGFLGLRAFHSIMNHDAFRGLPMVLETPIDRKGPDGKSVEDKQVWADEIKLLESLIGMDPDGDEFLATAKRLQAEGVGERSKIQDQVDKKVAKVAKKAGGGGAGAGSKAKAKPKGKRKSKTETSDDETD
;
A
#
# COMPACT_ATOMS: atom_id res chain seq x y z
N MET A 1 -20.39 0.56 18.10
CA MET A 1 -20.33 -0.91 18.30
C MET A 1 -21.33 -1.26 19.40
N THR A 2 -22.08 -2.36 19.28
CA THR A 2 -22.97 -2.80 20.37
C THR A 2 -22.17 -3.57 21.42
N ASP A 3 -22.63 -3.54 22.67
CA ASP A 3 -22.02 -4.33 23.76
C ASP A 3 -22.03 -5.82 23.43
N GLU A 4 -23.13 -6.32 22.84
CA GLU A 4 -23.25 -7.72 22.40
C GLU A 4 -22.16 -8.13 21.41
N ALA A 5 -21.86 -7.30 20.40
CA ALA A 5 -20.82 -7.59 19.42
C ALA A 5 -19.41 -7.57 20.05
N ARG A 6 -19.16 -6.64 20.98
CA ARG A 6 -17.91 -6.59 21.75
C ARG A 6 -17.74 -7.86 22.59
N ASP A 7 -18.76 -8.22 23.35
CA ASP A 7 -18.68 -9.34 24.29
C ASP A 7 -18.55 -10.67 23.56
N LEU A 8 -19.23 -10.81 22.41
CA LEU A 8 -19.07 -11.98 21.53
C LEU A 8 -17.65 -12.08 20.95
N PHE A 9 -17.06 -10.95 20.52
CA PHE A 9 -15.67 -10.94 20.06
C PHE A 9 -14.71 -11.40 21.17
N LEU A 10 -14.81 -10.81 22.37
CA LEU A 10 -13.95 -11.15 23.50
C LEU A 10 -14.13 -12.61 23.94
N HIS A 11 -15.36 -13.11 23.91
CA HIS A 11 -15.68 -14.51 24.18
C HIS A 11 -14.97 -15.45 23.18
N ASN A 12 -15.13 -15.18 21.88
CA ASN A 12 -14.55 -16.02 20.83
C ASN A 12 -13.02 -15.98 20.82
N CYS A 13 -12.42 -14.81 21.08
CA CYS A 13 -10.96 -14.71 21.27
C CYS A 13 -10.49 -15.64 22.38
N LYS A 14 -11.16 -15.61 23.53
CA LYS A 14 -10.83 -16.50 24.67
C LYS A 14 -11.07 -17.97 24.34
N GLU A 15 -12.19 -18.31 23.72
CA GLU A 15 -12.55 -19.69 23.35
C GLU A 15 -11.51 -20.32 22.42
N HIS A 16 -11.02 -19.55 21.46
CA HIS A 16 -10.07 -20.02 20.44
C HIS A 16 -8.60 -19.73 20.78
N GLY A 17 -8.30 -19.18 21.95
CA GLY A 17 -6.92 -18.93 22.39
C GLY A 17 -6.21 -17.78 21.70
N TYR A 18 -6.95 -16.79 21.18
CA TYR A 18 -6.39 -15.56 20.62
C TYR A 18 -6.31 -14.46 21.69
N ASP A 19 -5.11 -13.91 21.91
CA ASP A 19 -4.93 -12.64 22.61
C ASP A 19 -5.24 -11.51 21.64
N ALA A 20 -6.36 -10.80 21.83
CA ALA A 20 -6.76 -9.69 20.97
C ALA A 20 -5.72 -8.55 20.95
N GLY A 21 -4.97 -8.36 22.03
CA GLY A 21 -3.94 -7.33 22.11
C GLY A 21 -2.67 -7.68 21.33
N ALA A 22 -2.35 -8.97 21.21
CA ALA A 22 -1.13 -9.43 20.55
C ALA A 22 -1.35 -9.95 19.11
N HIS A 23 -2.51 -10.56 18.84
CA HIS A 23 -2.77 -11.29 17.60
C HIS A 23 -3.70 -10.55 16.64
N ALA A 24 -4.54 -9.62 17.11
CA ALA A 24 -5.45 -8.90 16.23
C ALA A 24 -4.80 -7.61 15.71
N LEU A 25 -4.90 -7.40 14.39
CA LEU A 25 -4.42 -6.21 13.69
C LEU A 25 -5.55 -5.66 12.79
N PRO A 26 -6.56 -4.97 13.34
CA PRO A 26 -7.57 -4.30 12.54
C PRO A 26 -6.95 -3.25 11.61
N HIS A 27 -7.59 -3.08 10.46
CA HIS A 27 -7.15 -2.17 9.42
C HIS A 27 -8.12 -1.00 9.26
N GLY A 28 -7.58 0.22 9.17
CA GLY A 28 -8.37 1.42 8.91
C GLY A 28 -8.95 1.45 7.49
N SER A 29 -10.06 2.17 7.31
CA SER A 29 -10.67 2.28 5.98
C SER A 29 -9.72 2.97 4.99
N TYR A 30 -9.61 2.44 3.77
CA TYR A 30 -8.84 3.05 2.67
C TYR A 30 -9.34 4.46 2.28
N LEU A 31 -10.52 4.86 2.74
CA LEU A 31 -11.08 6.20 2.54
C LEU A 31 -10.51 7.24 3.52
N VAL A 32 -9.88 6.81 4.61
CA VAL A 32 -9.25 7.70 5.59
C VAL A 32 -7.91 8.18 5.06
N ASN A 33 -7.75 9.50 4.94
CA ASN A 33 -6.47 10.13 4.62
C ASN A 33 -6.15 11.18 5.69
N LEU A 34 -5.29 10.83 6.65
CA LEU A 34 -4.87 11.74 7.73
C LEU A 34 -3.99 12.89 7.23
N ALA A 35 -3.51 12.84 5.98
CA ALA A 35 -2.78 13.92 5.34
C ALA A 35 -3.68 14.97 4.65
N GLN A 36 -5.01 14.86 4.77
CA GLN A 36 -5.98 15.75 4.12
C GLN A 36 -5.70 17.25 4.38
N PRO A 37 -5.49 18.07 3.34
CA PRO A 37 -5.37 19.52 3.51
C PRO A 37 -6.72 20.24 3.63
N ASP A 38 -7.80 19.67 3.11
CA ASP A 38 -9.14 20.26 3.22
C ASP A 38 -9.69 20.02 4.63
N ALA A 39 -10.03 21.09 5.35
CA ALA A 39 -10.40 21.02 6.76
C ALA A 39 -11.61 20.11 7.02
N ALA A 40 -12.67 20.19 6.20
CA ALA A 40 -13.86 19.38 6.40
C ALA A 40 -13.57 17.88 6.18
N LYS A 41 -12.78 17.54 5.16
CA LYS A 41 -12.35 16.15 4.92
C LYS A 41 -11.36 15.67 5.97
N ALA A 42 -10.50 16.54 6.48
CA ALA A 42 -9.57 16.23 7.56
C ALA A 42 -10.33 15.90 8.86
N ASP A 43 -11.36 16.67 9.19
CA ASP A 43 -12.22 16.41 10.35
C ASP A 43 -12.98 15.08 10.21
N GLN A 44 -13.51 14.79 9.01
CA GLN A 44 -14.16 13.51 8.73
C GLN A 44 -13.20 12.33 8.86
N ALA A 45 -12.00 12.44 8.28
CA ALA A 45 -10.97 11.41 8.36
C ALA A 45 -10.54 11.18 9.82
N TYR A 46 -10.32 12.26 10.58
CA TYR A 46 -9.96 12.19 11.99
C TYR A 46 -11.06 11.55 12.84
N ALA A 47 -12.32 11.95 12.63
CA ALA A 47 -13.46 11.40 13.37
C ALA A 47 -13.61 9.89 13.16
N SER A 48 -13.43 9.40 11.93
CA SER A 48 -13.42 7.97 11.63
C SER A 48 -12.24 7.27 12.31
N PHE A 49 -11.05 7.84 12.21
CA PHE A 49 -9.82 7.26 12.78
C PHE A 49 -9.89 7.14 14.30
N VAL A 50 -10.31 8.20 15.01
CA VAL A 50 -10.40 8.16 16.48
C VAL A 50 -11.54 7.26 16.97
N ASP A 51 -12.65 7.13 16.22
CA ASP A 51 -13.69 6.13 16.53
C ASP A 51 -13.13 4.71 16.44
N ASP A 52 -12.37 4.39 15.38
CA ASP A 52 -11.74 3.08 15.24
C ASP A 52 -10.76 2.77 16.38
N LEU A 53 -9.94 3.74 16.81
CA LEU A 53 -9.06 3.55 17.97
C LEU A 53 -9.86 3.26 19.25
N ARG A 54 -10.94 4.02 19.51
CA ARG A 54 -11.82 3.78 20.68
C ARG A 54 -12.47 2.40 20.63
N ARG A 55 -12.80 1.90 19.43
CA ARG A 55 -13.32 0.54 19.24
C ARG A 55 -12.25 -0.51 19.52
N CYS A 56 -11.00 -0.28 19.10
CA CYS A 56 -9.88 -1.15 19.45
C CYS A 56 -9.71 -1.24 20.97
N GLU A 57 -9.77 -0.11 21.70
CA GLU A 57 -9.70 -0.10 23.17
C GLU A 57 -10.82 -0.93 23.81
N GLN A 58 -12.05 -0.79 23.32
CA GLN A 58 -13.20 -1.57 23.80
C GLN A 58 -13.05 -3.08 23.53
N LEU A 59 -12.34 -3.45 22.46
CA LEU A 59 -12.07 -4.84 22.09
C LEU A 59 -10.79 -5.40 22.72
N GLY A 60 -10.05 -4.61 23.51
CA GLY A 60 -8.76 -5.00 24.05
C GLY A 60 -7.64 -5.14 23.00
N VAL A 61 -7.88 -4.64 21.79
CA VAL A 61 -6.90 -4.63 20.70
C VAL A 61 -5.86 -3.54 20.95
N ARG A 62 -4.58 -3.85 20.73
CA ARG A 62 -3.48 -2.90 20.97
C ARG A 62 -2.83 -2.35 19.71
N LEU A 63 -3.02 -2.99 18.56
CA LEU A 63 -2.42 -2.55 17.30
C LEU A 63 -3.53 -2.12 16.34
N TYR A 64 -3.37 -0.98 15.67
CA TYR A 64 -4.30 -0.53 14.64
C TYR A 64 -3.52 -0.11 13.40
N ASN A 65 -3.65 -0.88 12.32
CA ASN A 65 -2.95 -0.66 11.06
C ASN A 65 -3.69 0.32 10.17
N PHE A 66 -2.95 1.20 9.50
CA PHE A 66 -3.52 2.10 8.51
C PHE A 66 -2.48 2.58 7.50
N HIS A 67 -2.96 2.90 6.31
CA HIS A 67 -2.16 3.59 5.30
C HIS A 67 -1.92 5.05 5.72
N PRO A 68 -0.68 5.57 5.69
CA PRO A 68 -0.38 6.95 6.10
C PRO A 68 -1.20 8.00 5.34
N GLY A 69 -1.44 7.74 4.05
CA GLY A 69 -2.32 8.53 3.20
C GLY A 69 -1.63 9.10 1.96
N SER A 70 -2.12 10.25 1.50
CA SER A 70 -1.66 10.89 0.26
C SER A 70 -1.55 12.40 0.43
N THR A 71 -0.49 12.98 -0.13
CA THR A 71 -0.25 14.44 -0.15
C THR A 71 -1.32 15.17 -0.95
N LEU A 72 -2.02 14.50 -1.88
CA LEU A 72 -2.97 15.11 -2.82
C LEU A 72 -2.38 16.28 -3.64
N GLY A 73 -1.06 16.31 -3.81
CA GLY A 73 -0.34 17.36 -4.54
C GLY A 73 0.26 18.46 -3.66
N ASP A 74 -0.01 18.47 -2.36
CA ASP A 74 0.66 19.37 -1.41
C ASP A 74 2.15 19.02 -1.22
N ALA A 75 2.89 19.96 -0.64
CA ALA A 75 4.25 19.72 -0.19
C ALA A 75 4.30 18.55 0.80
N ARG A 76 5.11 17.52 0.47
CA ARG A 76 5.25 16.30 1.26
C ARG A 76 5.55 16.54 2.75
N PRO A 77 6.47 17.45 3.15
CA PRO A 77 6.69 17.75 4.57
C PRO A 77 5.44 18.27 5.30
N ALA A 78 4.61 19.07 4.63
CA ALA A 78 3.36 19.57 5.22
C ALA A 78 2.34 18.44 5.40
N ALA A 79 2.25 17.52 4.43
CA ALA A 79 1.37 16.35 4.51
C ALA A 79 1.80 15.38 5.62
N VAL A 80 3.10 15.11 5.76
CA VAL A 80 3.68 14.33 6.85
C VAL A 80 3.39 14.96 8.21
N ALA A 81 3.57 16.28 8.34
CA ALA A 81 3.27 17.02 9.56
C ALA A 81 1.77 16.93 9.95
N ARG A 82 0.86 16.94 8.96
CA ARG A 82 -0.59 16.73 9.22
C ARG A 82 -0.87 15.35 9.78
N ILE A 83 -0.29 14.29 9.22
CA ILE A 83 -0.45 12.93 9.74
C ILE A 83 -0.01 12.88 11.20
N ALA A 84 1.22 13.32 11.50
CA ALA A 84 1.75 13.28 12.86
C ALA A 84 0.91 14.09 13.85
N ALA A 85 0.42 15.29 13.45
CA ALA A 85 -0.45 16.10 14.29
C ALA A 85 -1.77 15.39 14.63
N GLN A 86 -2.38 14.69 13.66
CA GLN A 86 -3.59 13.90 13.88
C GLN A 86 -3.31 12.69 14.78
N LEU A 87 -2.17 12.00 14.61
CA LEU A 87 -1.76 10.91 15.51
C LEU A 87 -1.58 11.40 16.95
N ASN A 88 -0.86 12.50 17.15
CA ASN A 88 -0.64 13.08 18.48
C ASN A 88 -1.97 13.50 19.13
N LYS A 89 -2.90 14.03 18.35
CA LYS A 89 -4.26 14.36 18.82
C LYS A 89 -5.01 13.10 19.24
N ALA A 90 -5.00 12.06 18.41
CA ALA A 90 -5.66 10.79 18.70
C ALA A 90 -5.05 10.08 19.92
N HIS A 91 -3.73 10.10 20.07
CA HIS A 91 -3.03 9.54 21.23
C HIS A 91 -3.33 10.28 22.54
N ARG A 92 -3.72 11.56 22.51
CA ARG A 92 -4.22 12.27 23.70
C ARG A 92 -5.68 11.94 24.03
N GLU A 93 -6.47 11.53 23.03
CA GLU A 93 -7.89 11.18 23.18
C GLU A 93 -8.14 9.68 23.46
N THR A 94 -7.09 8.87 23.40
CA THR A 94 -7.08 7.42 23.62
C THR A 94 -5.86 7.06 24.48
N SER A 95 -5.72 5.81 24.91
CA SER A 95 -4.81 5.41 25.97
C SER A 95 -3.94 4.20 25.66
N SER A 96 -4.42 3.20 24.91
CA SER A 96 -3.72 1.90 24.83
C SER A 96 -3.30 1.46 23.43
N VAL A 97 -3.87 2.06 22.38
CA VAL A 97 -3.65 1.60 21.00
C VAL A 97 -2.36 2.21 20.43
N VAL A 98 -1.52 1.35 19.85
CA VAL A 98 -0.38 1.69 19.00
C VAL A 98 -0.88 1.85 17.57
N THR A 99 -0.67 3.03 17.00
CA THR A 99 -1.01 3.33 15.61
C THR A 99 0.10 2.83 14.70
N VAL A 100 -0.21 1.88 13.82
CA VAL A 100 0.76 1.16 12.99
C VAL A 100 0.67 1.68 11.55
N LEU A 101 1.71 2.39 11.12
CA LEU A 101 1.84 2.92 9.78
C LEU A 101 2.23 1.79 8.82
N GLU A 102 1.43 1.54 7.80
CA GLU A 102 1.82 0.58 6.76
C GLU A 102 2.68 1.23 5.67
N ASN A 103 3.69 0.52 5.18
CA ASN A 103 4.39 0.97 3.97
C ASN A 103 3.53 0.76 2.73
N MET A 104 3.73 1.60 1.71
CA MET A 104 2.84 1.65 0.55
C MET A 104 3.56 1.28 -0.75
N ALA A 105 2.84 0.67 -1.70
CA ALA A 105 3.40 0.26 -2.99
C ALA A 105 3.87 1.41 -3.91
N GLY A 106 3.39 2.64 -3.75
CA GLY A 106 3.35 3.63 -4.84
C GLY A 106 4.15 4.91 -4.64
N GLY A 107 4.69 5.49 -5.71
CA GLY A 107 5.31 6.81 -5.72
C GLY A 107 4.36 8.00 -5.97
N GLY A 108 4.93 9.20 -6.07
CA GLY A 108 4.18 10.42 -6.39
C GLY A 108 3.59 11.08 -5.15
N ASN A 109 2.26 11.03 -4.99
CA ASN A 109 1.56 11.66 -3.86
C ASN A 109 1.32 10.70 -2.70
N VAL A 110 1.52 9.40 -2.87
CA VAL A 110 1.37 8.41 -1.78
C VAL A 110 2.48 8.64 -0.74
N ILE A 111 2.15 8.52 0.54
CA ILE A 111 3.06 8.65 1.68
C ILE A 111 3.26 7.25 2.27
N GLY A 112 4.51 6.89 2.55
CA GLY A 112 4.89 5.60 3.14
C GLY A 112 5.53 4.63 2.15
N ALA A 113 5.82 5.05 0.93
CA ALA A 113 6.53 4.18 -0.04
C ALA A 113 8.03 4.10 0.21
N THR A 114 8.60 5.14 0.85
CA THR A 114 9.99 5.11 1.31
C THR A 114 10.03 4.99 2.83
N TRP A 115 11.12 4.44 3.35
CA TRP A 115 11.35 4.36 4.79
C TRP A 115 11.44 5.75 5.43
N GLU A 116 11.93 6.74 4.69
CA GLU A 116 12.02 8.13 5.13
C GLU A 116 10.64 8.75 5.40
N ASP A 117 9.62 8.45 4.57
CA ASP A 117 8.26 8.94 4.85
C ASP A 117 7.78 8.44 6.22
N LEU A 118 7.99 7.15 6.52
CA LEU A 118 7.60 6.55 7.80
C LEU A 118 8.40 7.13 8.96
N ARG A 119 9.73 7.25 8.79
CA ARG A 119 10.63 7.90 9.77
C ARG A 119 10.16 9.31 10.07
N ASP A 120 9.85 10.10 9.05
CA ASP A 120 9.52 11.52 9.20
C ASP A 120 8.17 11.71 9.93
N VAL A 121 7.19 10.83 9.70
CA VAL A 121 5.96 10.80 10.51
C VAL A 121 6.31 10.44 11.96
N ILE A 122 7.02 9.34 12.19
CA ILE A 122 7.37 8.86 13.54
C ILE A 122 8.17 9.91 14.32
N ALA A 123 9.10 10.60 13.67
CA ALA A 123 9.93 11.65 14.27
C ALA A 123 9.07 12.76 14.91
N LEU A 124 7.95 13.11 14.27
CA LEU A 124 7.01 14.14 14.70
C LEU A 124 5.92 13.65 15.67
N VAL A 125 5.79 12.33 15.88
CA VAL A 125 4.82 11.77 16.85
C VAL A 125 5.33 11.98 18.29
N ASP A 126 4.54 12.49 19.21
CA ASP A 126 4.97 12.79 20.58
C ASP A 126 5.25 11.51 21.39
N ASP A 127 4.30 10.58 21.39
CA ASP A 127 4.39 9.29 22.11
C ASP A 127 4.98 8.21 21.19
N LYS A 128 6.30 8.00 21.32
CA LYS A 128 7.05 7.03 20.52
C LYS A 128 6.73 5.57 20.85
N ASP A 129 6.10 5.29 22.00
CA ASP A 129 5.70 3.93 22.38
C ASP A 129 4.36 3.54 21.74
N ARG A 130 3.60 4.53 21.26
CA ARG A 130 2.27 4.36 20.64
C ARG A 130 2.26 4.53 19.11
N VAL A 131 3.42 4.44 18.46
CA VAL A 131 3.54 4.38 17.01
C VAL A 131 4.40 3.19 16.59
N GLY A 132 4.06 2.58 15.46
CA GLY A 132 4.80 1.47 14.87
C GLY A 132 4.65 1.42 13.35
N VAL A 133 5.19 0.36 12.76
CA VAL A 133 5.16 0.09 11.33
C VAL A 133 4.72 -1.36 11.06
N CYS A 134 3.85 -1.52 10.07
CA CYS A 134 3.58 -2.79 9.42
C CYS A 134 4.35 -2.82 8.09
N ILE A 135 5.08 -3.90 7.83
CA ILE A 135 5.69 -4.12 6.53
C ILE A 135 4.77 -5.03 5.72
N ASP A 136 4.12 -4.48 4.70
CA ASP A 136 3.52 -5.24 3.61
C ASP A 136 4.59 -5.60 2.58
N THR A 137 4.76 -6.89 2.32
CA THR A 137 5.78 -7.42 1.42
C THR A 137 5.53 -7.12 -0.05
N CYS A 138 4.27 -7.05 -0.49
CA CYS A 138 3.90 -6.66 -1.84
C CYS A 138 4.17 -5.17 -2.05
N HIS A 139 3.80 -4.34 -1.08
CA HIS A 139 4.06 -2.91 -1.09
C HIS A 139 5.55 -2.59 -1.11
N ALA A 140 6.32 -3.25 -0.24
CA ALA A 140 7.78 -3.08 -0.20
C ALA A 140 8.39 -3.41 -1.57
N PHE A 141 8.02 -4.55 -2.13
CA PHE A 141 8.48 -5.00 -3.44
C PHE A 141 8.07 -4.06 -4.58
N ALA A 142 6.82 -3.58 -4.57
CA ALA A 142 6.29 -2.66 -5.57
C ALA A 142 6.92 -1.26 -5.50
N ALA A 143 7.36 -0.83 -4.31
CA ALA A 143 8.05 0.44 -4.06
C ALA A 143 9.57 0.39 -4.31
N GLY A 144 10.12 -0.80 -4.58
CA GLY A 144 11.54 -0.97 -4.92
C GLY A 144 12.43 -1.46 -3.77
N HIS A 145 11.85 -2.00 -2.70
CA HIS A 145 12.56 -2.71 -1.64
C HIS A 145 12.55 -4.21 -1.95
N ASP A 146 13.70 -4.76 -2.33
CA ASP A 146 13.79 -6.13 -2.84
C ASP A 146 13.89 -7.14 -1.69
N LEU A 147 13.03 -8.16 -1.70
CA LEU A 147 12.96 -9.21 -0.68
C LEU A 147 13.18 -10.61 -1.27
N ARG A 148 13.50 -10.72 -2.57
CA ARG A 148 13.45 -12.00 -3.32
C ARG A 148 14.53 -13.01 -2.94
N THR A 149 15.71 -12.53 -2.57
CA THR A 149 16.85 -13.38 -2.15
C THR A 149 17.22 -13.06 -0.71
N PRO A 150 17.89 -13.97 0.01
CA PRO A 150 18.36 -13.70 1.37
C PRO A 150 19.18 -12.41 1.47
N GLU A 151 20.08 -12.17 0.52
CA GLU A 151 20.95 -10.99 0.52
C GLU A 151 20.16 -9.69 0.25
N ALA A 152 19.15 -9.76 -0.63
CA ALA A 152 18.26 -8.63 -0.89
C ALA A 152 17.37 -8.33 0.33
N PHE A 153 16.84 -9.39 0.95
CA PHE A 153 16.05 -9.32 2.17
C PHE A 153 16.84 -8.68 3.31
N ASP A 154 18.05 -9.17 3.61
CA ASP A 154 18.91 -8.62 4.65
C ASP A 154 19.20 -7.14 4.41
N LYS A 155 19.58 -6.79 3.17
CA LYS A 155 19.81 -5.38 2.79
C LYS A 155 18.57 -4.50 2.98
N THR A 156 17.39 -5.00 2.64
CA THR A 156 16.13 -4.27 2.81
C THR A 156 15.80 -4.08 4.30
N MET A 157 15.99 -5.12 5.11
CA MET A 157 15.73 -5.05 6.55
C MET A 157 16.75 -4.18 7.29
N ASP A 158 18.02 -4.21 6.90
CA ASP A 158 19.07 -3.32 7.39
C ASP A 158 18.72 -1.87 7.07
N ALA A 159 18.31 -1.57 5.83
CA ALA A 159 17.88 -0.24 5.45
C ALA A 159 16.66 0.24 6.25
N PHE A 160 15.68 -0.63 6.50
CA PHE A 160 14.54 -0.33 7.37
C PHE A 160 15.01 -0.03 8.81
N ASN A 161 15.90 -0.85 9.36
CA ASN A 161 16.41 -0.66 10.71
C ASN A 161 17.23 0.63 10.85
N ASP A 162 18.04 0.97 9.85
CA ASP A 162 18.86 2.19 9.87
C ASP A 162 18.01 3.46 9.76
N VAL A 163 16.96 3.44 8.93
CA VAL A 163 16.13 4.63 8.67
C VAL A 163 15.00 4.79 9.68
N VAL A 164 14.29 3.71 10.00
CA VAL A 164 13.11 3.72 10.88
C VAL A 164 13.47 3.19 12.26
N GLY A 165 14.13 2.03 12.31
CA GLY A 165 14.47 1.33 13.55
C GLY A 165 13.60 0.10 13.79
N ALA A 166 14.24 -1.06 14.00
CA ALA A 166 13.57 -2.35 14.20
C ALA A 166 12.55 -2.34 15.35
N LYS A 167 12.74 -1.52 16.38
CA LYS A 167 11.80 -1.39 17.51
C LYS A 167 10.39 -0.93 17.11
N TYR A 168 10.27 -0.27 15.96
CA TYR A 168 8.97 0.19 15.45
C TYR A 168 8.28 -0.87 14.61
N LEU A 169 8.93 -1.94 14.18
CA LEU A 169 8.24 -3.04 13.50
C LEU A 169 7.26 -3.71 14.45
N LYS A 170 5.97 -3.74 14.08
CA LYS A 170 4.90 -4.33 14.89
C LYS A 170 4.14 -5.44 14.18
N ALA A 171 4.19 -5.52 12.86
CA ALA A 171 3.43 -6.48 12.09
C ALA A 171 4.00 -6.69 10.68
N PHE A 172 3.54 -7.75 10.03
CA PHE A 172 3.67 -7.94 8.59
C PHE A 172 2.31 -8.16 7.94
N HIS A 173 2.16 -7.65 6.73
CA HIS A 173 1.22 -8.23 5.77
C HIS A 173 2.02 -9.08 4.77
N LEU A 174 1.66 -10.35 4.67
CA LEU A 174 2.36 -11.33 3.85
C LEU A 174 1.63 -11.49 2.52
N ASN A 175 2.04 -10.67 1.56
CA ASN A 175 1.45 -10.61 0.23
C ASN A 175 2.53 -10.82 -0.83
N ASP A 176 2.35 -11.81 -1.72
CA ASP A 176 3.17 -11.89 -2.93
C ASP A 176 2.67 -10.82 -3.92
N SER A 177 3.41 -10.55 -5.00
CA SER A 177 3.06 -9.51 -5.96
C SER A 177 2.73 -10.08 -7.33
N LYS A 178 1.54 -9.79 -7.86
CA LYS A 178 1.21 -10.05 -9.28
C LYS A 178 1.98 -9.13 -10.22
N ALA A 179 2.49 -8.00 -9.71
CA ALA A 179 3.20 -7.00 -10.49
C ALA A 179 4.72 -7.13 -10.34
N PRO A 180 5.51 -6.74 -11.36
CA PRO A 180 6.96 -6.80 -11.27
C PRO A 180 7.53 -5.85 -10.22
N PHE A 181 8.78 -6.10 -9.85
CA PHE A 181 9.55 -5.27 -8.90
C PHE A 181 9.53 -3.80 -9.31
N ASN A 182 9.39 -2.89 -8.32
CA ASN A 182 9.40 -1.45 -8.54
C ASN A 182 8.34 -0.97 -9.56
N SER A 183 7.18 -1.65 -9.62
CA SER A 183 6.10 -1.32 -10.56
C SER A 183 5.17 -0.21 -10.08
N ASN A 184 5.26 0.18 -8.80
CA ASN A 184 4.32 1.08 -8.14
C ASN A 184 2.86 0.60 -8.22
N ARG A 185 2.64 -0.72 -8.22
CA ARG A 185 1.31 -1.34 -8.29
C ARG A 185 1.10 -2.24 -7.08
N ASP A 186 0.13 -1.85 -6.26
CA ASP A 186 -0.48 -2.71 -5.26
C ASP A 186 -1.39 -3.73 -5.97
N LEU A 187 -0.89 -4.96 -6.14
CA LEU A 187 -1.62 -6.07 -6.74
C LEU A 187 -1.18 -7.40 -6.10
N HIS A 188 -1.86 -7.79 -5.04
CA HIS A 188 -1.50 -8.98 -4.26
C HIS A 188 -1.68 -10.28 -5.06
N ALA A 189 -0.73 -11.20 -4.88
CA ALA A 189 -0.72 -12.58 -5.35
C ALA A 189 -0.70 -13.53 -4.15
N ASN A 190 -1.11 -14.78 -4.41
CA ASN A 190 -0.97 -15.87 -3.45
C ASN A 190 0.51 -16.21 -3.22
N ILE A 191 0.83 -16.71 -2.02
CA ILE A 191 2.19 -16.98 -1.56
C ILE A 191 2.96 -17.86 -2.54
N GLY A 192 4.10 -17.35 -3.03
CA GLY A 192 4.99 -18.05 -3.95
C GLY A 192 4.57 -18.02 -5.43
N THR A 193 3.38 -17.51 -5.74
CA THR A 193 2.84 -17.47 -7.11
C THR A 193 3.17 -16.16 -7.85
N GLY A 194 3.59 -15.13 -7.14
CA GLY A 194 3.88 -13.81 -7.72
C GLY A 194 5.35 -13.64 -8.13
N PHE A 195 5.72 -12.39 -8.41
CA PHE A 195 7.07 -11.98 -8.76
C PHE A 195 8.01 -11.91 -7.55
N LEU A 196 7.47 -11.92 -6.32
CA LEU A 196 8.28 -11.96 -5.11
C LEU A 196 8.73 -13.39 -4.81
N GLY A 197 7.82 -14.36 -4.92
CA GLY A 197 8.15 -15.79 -4.85
C GLY A 197 8.41 -16.32 -3.44
N LEU A 198 8.56 -17.65 -3.34
CA LEU A 198 8.53 -18.36 -2.05
C LEU A 198 9.72 -18.05 -1.12
N ARG A 199 10.89 -17.70 -1.68
CA ARG A 199 12.12 -17.47 -0.91
C ARG A 199 12.04 -16.24 0.00
N ALA A 200 11.26 -15.23 -0.38
CA ALA A 200 11.01 -14.06 0.47
C ALA A 200 10.28 -14.45 1.76
N PHE A 201 9.22 -15.25 1.64
CA PHE A 201 8.44 -15.73 2.78
C PHE A 201 9.24 -16.69 3.65
N HIS A 202 10.07 -17.55 3.06
CA HIS A 202 11.00 -18.38 3.83
C HIS A 202 11.92 -17.52 4.71
N SER A 203 12.48 -16.45 4.16
CA SER A 203 13.36 -15.53 4.88
C SER A 203 12.63 -14.88 6.06
N ILE A 204 11.39 -14.43 5.87
CA ILE A 204 10.55 -13.84 6.93
C ILE A 204 10.22 -14.86 8.02
N MET A 205 9.71 -16.04 7.64
CA MET A 205 9.25 -17.07 8.58
C MET A 205 10.39 -17.64 9.44
N ASN A 206 11.64 -17.56 8.97
CA ASN A 206 12.83 -18.03 9.67
C ASN A 206 13.63 -16.91 10.34
N HIS A 207 13.14 -15.67 10.34
CA HIS A 207 13.85 -14.56 10.98
C HIS A 207 13.49 -14.45 12.48
N ASP A 208 14.46 -14.74 13.35
CA ASP A 208 14.27 -14.83 14.79
C ASP A 208 13.64 -13.57 15.43
N ALA A 209 13.99 -12.38 14.95
CA ALA A 209 13.49 -11.12 15.50
C ALA A 209 11.99 -10.87 15.22
N PHE A 210 11.37 -11.66 14.33
CA PHE A 210 9.96 -11.48 13.94
C PHE A 210 9.01 -12.41 14.69
N ARG A 211 9.55 -13.33 15.52
CA ARG A 211 8.73 -14.25 16.32
C ARG A 211 7.79 -13.46 17.25
N GLY A 212 6.52 -13.87 17.24
CA GLY A 212 5.47 -13.25 18.07
C GLY A 212 4.86 -11.99 17.47
N LEU A 213 5.34 -11.50 16.32
CA LEU A 213 4.64 -10.44 15.58
C LEU A 213 3.43 -11.01 14.83
N PRO A 214 2.29 -10.30 14.78
CA PRO A 214 1.20 -10.65 13.89
C PRO A 214 1.66 -10.59 12.43
N MET A 215 1.36 -11.66 11.69
CA MET A 215 1.60 -11.79 10.25
C MET A 215 0.26 -12.10 9.57
N VAL A 216 -0.25 -11.17 8.76
CA VAL A 216 -1.60 -11.20 8.20
C VAL A 216 -1.54 -11.47 6.70
N LEU A 217 -2.35 -12.42 6.21
CA LEU A 217 -2.54 -12.64 4.78
C LEU A 217 -3.65 -11.72 4.25
N GLU A 218 -3.37 -10.99 3.17
CA GLU A 218 -4.38 -10.22 2.40
C GLU A 218 -4.39 -10.68 0.94
N THR A 219 -4.01 -11.94 0.76
CA THR A 219 -3.93 -12.61 -0.53
C THR A 219 -5.33 -12.84 -1.11
N PRO A 220 -5.47 -12.84 -2.45
CA PRO A 220 -6.77 -13.04 -3.10
C PRO A 220 -7.31 -14.45 -2.83
N ILE A 221 -8.62 -14.55 -2.54
CA ILE A 221 -9.33 -15.81 -2.29
C ILE A 221 -10.37 -16.15 -3.36
N ASP A 222 -10.53 -15.30 -4.38
CA ASP A 222 -11.45 -15.55 -5.48
C ASP A 222 -10.96 -16.73 -6.35
N ARG A 223 -11.78 -17.78 -6.45
CA ARG A 223 -11.59 -18.88 -7.39
C ARG A 223 -12.69 -18.88 -8.45
N LYS A 224 -12.35 -19.28 -9.67
CA LYS A 224 -13.35 -19.48 -10.72
C LYS A 224 -14.08 -20.79 -10.52
N GLY A 225 -15.39 -20.73 -10.33
CA GLY A 225 -16.27 -21.89 -10.31
C GLY A 225 -16.43 -22.53 -11.70
N PRO A 226 -17.09 -23.70 -11.77
CA PRO A 226 -17.37 -24.39 -13.04
C PRO A 226 -18.18 -23.56 -14.04
N ASP A 227 -18.95 -22.59 -13.56
CA ASP A 227 -19.75 -21.65 -14.36
C ASP A 227 -18.97 -20.39 -14.79
N GLY A 228 -17.66 -20.33 -14.46
CA GLY A 228 -16.77 -19.22 -14.78
C GLY A 228 -16.91 -18.00 -13.87
N LYS A 229 -17.80 -18.03 -12.87
CA LYS A 229 -17.93 -16.94 -11.89
C LYS A 229 -16.88 -17.05 -10.79
N SER A 230 -16.47 -15.89 -10.26
CA SER A 230 -15.63 -15.86 -9.08
C SER A 230 -16.46 -16.15 -7.83
N VAL A 231 -15.96 -17.03 -6.98
CA VAL A 231 -16.46 -17.31 -5.64
C VAL A 231 -15.32 -17.20 -4.65
N GLU A 232 -15.57 -16.59 -3.51
CA GLU A 232 -14.60 -16.51 -2.42
C GLU A 232 -14.41 -17.91 -1.79
N ASP A 233 -13.16 -18.36 -1.73
CA ASP A 233 -12.78 -19.62 -1.11
C ASP A 233 -11.78 -19.38 0.02
N LYS A 234 -12.30 -19.30 1.25
CA LYS A 234 -11.49 -19.08 2.46
C LYS A 234 -10.50 -20.21 2.75
N GLN A 235 -10.65 -21.37 2.11
CA GLN A 235 -9.67 -22.47 2.23
C GLN A 235 -8.30 -22.05 1.70
N VAL A 236 -8.24 -21.08 0.77
CA VAL A 236 -6.98 -20.51 0.26
C VAL A 236 -6.09 -20.03 1.41
N TRP A 237 -6.62 -19.25 2.35
CA TRP A 237 -5.84 -18.77 3.49
C TRP A 237 -5.42 -19.89 4.43
N ALA A 238 -6.28 -20.88 4.66
CA ALA A 238 -5.92 -22.03 5.49
C ALA A 238 -4.77 -22.85 4.86
N ASP A 239 -4.74 -22.96 3.52
CA ASP A 239 -3.66 -23.63 2.80
C ASP A 239 -2.36 -22.80 2.81
N GLU A 240 -2.46 -21.48 2.67
CA GLU A 240 -1.31 -20.56 2.73
C GLU A 240 -0.70 -20.44 4.12
N ILE A 241 -1.50 -20.45 5.19
CA ILE A 241 -1.01 -20.51 6.56
C ILE A 241 -0.18 -21.78 6.76
N LYS A 242 -0.70 -22.94 6.34
CA LYS A 242 0.05 -24.21 6.42
C LYS A 242 1.32 -24.19 5.58
N LEU A 243 1.27 -23.57 4.40
CA LEU A 243 2.46 -23.38 3.57
C LEU A 243 3.51 -22.54 4.30
N LEU A 244 3.13 -21.39 4.89
CA LEU A 244 4.05 -20.53 5.63
C LEU A 244 4.63 -21.24 6.85
N GLU A 245 3.82 -21.97 7.60
CA GLU A 245 4.26 -22.78 8.74
C GLU A 245 5.25 -23.87 8.31
N SER A 246 5.06 -24.50 7.15
CA SER A 246 5.97 -25.53 6.66
C SER A 246 7.34 -24.98 6.25
N LEU A 247 7.46 -23.69 5.96
CA LEU A 247 8.76 -23.07 5.64
C LEU A 247 9.69 -22.95 6.87
N ILE A 248 9.15 -23.04 8.09
CA ILE A 248 9.93 -22.89 9.32
C ILE A 248 10.88 -24.08 9.47
N GLY A 249 12.19 -23.81 9.46
CA GLY A 249 13.25 -24.82 9.54
C GLY A 249 13.45 -25.63 8.26
N MET A 250 12.69 -25.37 7.19
CA MET A 250 12.88 -26.02 5.89
C MET A 250 14.20 -25.58 5.27
N ASP A 251 14.98 -26.53 4.73
CA ASP A 251 16.17 -26.23 3.92
C ASP A 251 15.73 -25.58 2.60
N PRO A 252 16.07 -24.30 2.36
CA PRO A 252 15.56 -23.58 1.20
C PRO A 252 16.34 -23.90 -0.08
N ASP A 253 17.39 -24.73 0.00
CA ASP A 253 18.12 -25.26 -1.14
C ASP A 253 17.86 -26.77 -1.36
N GLY A 254 17.03 -27.37 -0.51
CA GLY A 254 16.62 -28.78 -0.61
C GLY A 254 15.54 -29.04 -1.67
N ASP A 255 15.44 -30.30 -2.11
CA ASP A 255 14.54 -30.73 -3.19
C ASP A 255 13.06 -30.38 -2.93
N GLU A 256 12.61 -30.48 -1.67
CA GLU A 256 11.21 -30.18 -1.30
C GLU A 256 10.86 -28.71 -1.49
N PHE A 257 11.72 -27.80 -0.99
CA PHE A 257 11.52 -26.37 -1.16
C PHE A 257 11.57 -25.99 -2.64
N LEU A 258 12.57 -26.48 -3.37
CA LEU A 258 12.75 -26.20 -4.80
C LEU A 258 11.57 -26.70 -5.64
N ALA A 259 11.05 -27.90 -5.34
CA ALA A 259 9.86 -28.44 -6.00
C ALA A 259 8.62 -27.58 -5.72
N THR A 260 8.42 -27.19 -4.47
CA THR A 260 7.28 -26.34 -4.05
C THR A 260 7.34 -24.95 -4.69
N ALA A 261 8.49 -24.29 -4.61
CA ALA A 261 8.73 -22.99 -5.23
C ALA A 261 8.49 -23.04 -6.74
N LYS A 262 9.00 -24.08 -7.43
CA LYS A 262 8.79 -24.27 -8.88
C LYS A 262 7.31 -24.47 -9.23
N ARG A 263 6.58 -25.28 -8.45
CA ARG A 263 5.14 -25.50 -8.65
C ARG A 263 4.34 -24.21 -8.51
N LEU A 264 4.52 -23.48 -7.41
CA LEU A 264 3.81 -22.22 -7.16
C LEU A 264 4.16 -21.16 -8.22
N GLN A 265 5.43 -21.09 -8.63
CA GLN A 265 5.83 -20.22 -9.74
C GLN A 265 5.13 -20.57 -11.04
N ALA A 266 4.95 -21.86 -11.36
CA ALA A 266 4.23 -22.31 -12.55
C ALA A 266 2.74 -21.92 -12.50
N GLU A 267 2.09 -22.08 -11.35
CA GLU A 267 0.68 -21.70 -11.14
C GLU A 267 0.43 -20.22 -11.41
N GLY A 268 1.36 -19.34 -11.01
CA GLY A 268 1.21 -17.90 -11.21
C GLY A 268 1.63 -17.35 -12.58
N VAL A 269 2.22 -18.16 -13.48
CA VAL A 269 2.76 -17.67 -14.78
C VAL A 269 1.74 -16.89 -15.58
N GLY A 270 0.49 -17.36 -15.63
CA GLY A 270 -0.57 -16.73 -16.41
C GLY A 270 -0.88 -15.31 -15.96
N GLU A 271 -1.09 -15.11 -14.66
CA GLU A 271 -1.36 -13.77 -14.12
C GLU A 271 -0.13 -12.87 -14.19
N ARG A 272 1.07 -13.38 -13.88
CA ARG A 272 2.31 -12.58 -14.00
C ARG A 272 2.53 -12.08 -15.42
N SER A 273 2.37 -12.95 -16.42
CA SER A 273 2.53 -12.57 -17.84
C SER A 273 1.54 -11.49 -18.25
N LYS A 274 0.26 -11.66 -17.88
CA LYS A 274 -0.80 -10.69 -18.16
C LYS A 274 -0.55 -9.33 -17.50
N ILE A 275 -0.07 -9.30 -16.26
CA ILE A 275 0.24 -8.05 -15.56
C ILE A 275 1.51 -7.40 -16.12
N GLN A 276 2.53 -8.17 -16.47
CA GLN A 276 3.73 -7.67 -17.16
C GLN A 276 3.37 -6.96 -18.47
N ASP A 277 2.53 -7.58 -19.30
CA ASP A 277 2.06 -6.98 -20.55
C ASP A 277 1.36 -5.62 -20.33
N GLN A 278 0.60 -5.48 -19.23
CA GLN A 278 -0.05 -4.21 -18.89
C GLN A 278 0.97 -3.15 -18.48
N VAL A 279 1.98 -3.53 -17.70
CA VAL A 279 3.07 -2.64 -17.28
C VAL A 279 3.84 -2.15 -18.51
N ASP A 280 4.23 -3.06 -19.40
CA ASP A 280 5.00 -2.73 -20.60
C ASP A 280 4.23 -1.78 -21.53
N LYS A 281 2.92 -2.03 -21.72
CA LYS A 281 2.04 -1.13 -22.47
C LYS A 281 1.96 0.27 -21.85
N LYS A 282 1.93 0.38 -20.52
CA LYS A 282 1.90 1.66 -19.82
C LYS A 282 3.23 2.40 -19.99
N VAL A 283 4.37 1.72 -19.82
CA VAL A 283 5.71 2.28 -20.02
C VAL A 283 5.87 2.81 -21.45
N ALA A 284 5.50 2.01 -22.46
CA ALA A 284 5.56 2.40 -23.86
C ALA A 284 4.69 3.65 -24.15
N LYS A 285 3.49 3.74 -23.55
CA LYS A 285 2.60 4.90 -23.68
C LYS A 285 3.20 6.17 -23.07
N VAL A 286 3.86 6.06 -21.91
CA VAL A 286 4.54 7.20 -21.25
C VAL A 286 5.73 7.66 -22.09
N ALA A 287 6.57 6.74 -22.55
CA ALA A 287 7.70 7.05 -23.43
C ALA A 287 7.26 7.75 -24.73
N LYS A 288 6.18 7.29 -25.36
CA LYS A 288 5.62 7.93 -26.56
C LYS A 288 5.11 9.35 -26.31
N LYS A 289 4.49 9.60 -25.14
CA LYS A 289 4.06 10.95 -24.75
C LYS A 289 5.25 11.88 -24.47
N ALA A 290 6.33 11.37 -23.88
CA ALA A 290 7.55 12.14 -23.65
C ALA A 290 8.29 12.45 -24.97
N GLY A 291 8.31 11.51 -25.92
CA GLY A 291 8.96 11.70 -27.24
C GLY A 291 8.14 12.49 -28.27
N GLY A 292 6.83 12.63 -28.08
CA GLY A 292 5.94 13.35 -29.01
C GLY A 292 5.87 14.87 -28.83
N GLY A 293 6.55 15.43 -27.82
CA GLY A 293 6.52 16.87 -27.51
C GLY A 293 7.41 17.77 -28.37
N GLY A 294 8.09 17.22 -29.39
CA GLY A 294 9.10 17.92 -30.18
C GLY A 294 8.85 17.92 -31.69
N ALA A 295 7.68 18.36 -32.16
CA ALA A 295 7.48 18.70 -33.57
C ALA A 295 6.30 19.70 -33.72
N GLY A 296 6.51 20.95 -33.31
CA GLY A 296 5.48 21.97 -33.34
C GLY A 296 6.00 23.41 -33.30
N ALA A 297 7.13 23.70 -33.94
CA ALA A 297 7.58 25.07 -34.17
C ALA A 297 8.30 25.16 -35.52
N GLY A 298 7.52 25.15 -36.59
CA GLY A 298 7.99 25.39 -37.95
C GLY A 298 7.17 26.52 -38.57
N SER A 299 7.68 27.74 -38.48
CA SER A 299 7.12 28.93 -39.11
C SER A 299 6.90 28.70 -40.61
N LYS A 300 5.67 28.96 -41.09
CA LYS A 300 5.48 29.42 -42.48
C LYS A 300 4.73 30.73 -42.45
N ALA A 301 5.51 31.81 -42.42
CA ALA A 301 5.08 33.13 -42.85
C ALA A 301 4.52 33.02 -44.27
N LYS A 302 3.24 33.37 -44.45
CA LYS A 302 2.69 33.75 -45.76
C LYS A 302 2.49 35.27 -45.73
N ALA A 303 3.39 35.96 -46.43
CA ALA A 303 3.28 37.38 -46.71
C ALA A 303 2.00 37.65 -47.52
N LYS A 304 1.15 38.57 -47.04
CA LYS A 304 0.07 39.18 -47.83
C LYS A 304 0.60 40.48 -48.47
N PRO A 305 0.40 40.73 -49.78
CA PRO A 305 0.76 41.99 -50.37
C PRO A 305 -0.28 43.08 -50.05
N LYS A 306 0.25 44.30 -49.87
CA LYS A 306 -0.43 45.55 -49.52
C LYS A 306 -1.54 45.92 -50.52
N GLY A 307 -2.64 46.42 -49.98
CA GLY A 307 -3.75 47.00 -50.73
C GLY A 307 -3.41 48.31 -51.44
N LYS A 308 -4.11 48.56 -52.56
CA LYS A 308 -4.25 49.86 -53.20
C LYS A 308 -5.68 50.37 -52.98
N ARG A 309 -5.78 51.60 -52.47
CA ARG A 309 -6.99 52.44 -52.35
C ARG A 309 -7.57 52.81 -53.73
N LYS A 310 -8.91 52.85 -53.84
CA LYS A 310 -9.76 53.80 -54.61
C LYS A 310 -11.17 53.74 -53.98
N SER A 311 -11.60 54.75 -53.21
CA SER A 311 -12.35 55.99 -53.57
C SER A 311 -13.87 55.82 -53.67
N LYS A 312 -14.56 56.32 -52.62
CA LYS A 312 -15.87 57.00 -52.47
C LYS A 312 -17.03 56.75 -53.46
N THR A 313 -18.20 56.44 -52.88
CA THR A 313 -19.53 57.15 -52.94
C THR A 313 -20.45 56.46 -51.90
N GLU A 314 -20.89 57.09 -50.80
CA GLU A 314 -22.08 57.96 -50.58
C GLU A 314 -23.46 57.35 -50.93
N THR A 315 -24.29 57.15 -49.87
CA THR A 315 -25.76 57.34 -49.66
C THR A 315 -26.16 56.43 -48.47
N SER A 316 -26.39 56.93 -47.26
CA SER A 316 -27.58 57.60 -46.69
C SER A 316 -28.79 56.67 -46.46
N ASP A 317 -29.47 56.93 -45.33
CA ASP A 317 -30.81 56.48 -44.91
C ASP A 317 -30.83 55.13 -44.15
N ASP A 318 -31.54 54.90 -43.05
CA ASP A 318 -32.26 55.71 -42.06
C ASP A 318 -32.61 54.76 -40.88
N GLU A 319 -32.94 55.32 -39.71
CA GLU A 319 -33.92 54.90 -38.67
C GLU A 319 -34.42 53.42 -38.58
N THR A 320 -34.71 52.76 -37.45
CA THR A 320 -35.11 53.12 -36.06
C THR A 320 -35.23 51.79 -35.26
N ASP A 321 -35.14 51.89 -33.92
CA ASP A 321 -35.48 50.92 -32.85
C ASP A 321 -34.75 49.55 -32.74
#